data_AF-A0A8C6S6U8-F1
#
_entry.id   AF-A0A8C6S6U8-F1
#
_cell.length_a   1.000
_cell.length_b   1.000
_cell.length_c   1.000
_cell.angle_alpha   90.00
_cell.angle_beta   90.00
_cell.angle_gamma   90.00
#
_symmetry.space_group_name_H-M   'P 1'
#
loop_
_entity.id
_entity.type
_entity.pdbx_description
1 polymer ?
#
loop_
_entity_poly.entity_id
_entity_poly.type
_entity_poly.pdbx_seq_one_letter_code
_entity_poly.pdbx_strand_id
1 'polypeptide(L)'
;MMDRHLDQLLMCAVYVITKVTKEDKSFQNIMKCYRTQPQANSDVYRNVWRKKSAPNSASSASTKNNSTISSTSPSSNTTTTTTTATSNTTASVEEERGDLIHFYNNVYIKQMRHFALRYSRPPALLW
;
A
#
# COMPACT_ATOMS: atom_id res chain seq x y z
N MET A 1 4.80 -14.72 5.14
CA MET A 1 5.79 -13.75 4.61
C MET A 1 5.84 -13.77 3.08
N MET A 2 4.92 -14.47 2.40
CA MET A 2 4.74 -14.34 0.95
C MET A 2 4.29 -12.91 0.59
N ASP A 3 4.83 -12.40 -0.52
CA ASP A 3 4.46 -11.14 -1.20
C ASP A 3 4.91 -9.83 -0.55
N ARG A 4 5.93 -9.84 0.32
CA ARG A 4 6.50 -8.59 0.90
C ARG A 4 7.98 -8.46 0.60
N HIS A 5 8.40 -7.23 0.26
CA HIS A 5 9.80 -6.91 0.04
C HIS A 5 10.53 -6.90 1.39
N LEU A 6 11.66 -7.62 1.50
CA LEU A 6 12.43 -7.73 2.75
C LEU A 6 12.75 -6.35 3.33
N ASP A 7 13.16 -5.42 2.48
CA ASP A 7 13.53 -4.05 2.89
C ASP A 7 12.38 -3.26 3.54
N GLN A 8 11.11 -3.55 3.25
CA GLN A 8 9.97 -2.93 3.95
C GLN A 8 9.97 -3.31 5.42
N LEU A 9 10.13 -4.61 5.70
CA LEU A 9 10.19 -5.12 7.06
C LEU A 9 11.44 -4.62 7.78
N LEU A 10 12.58 -4.55 7.07
CA LEU A 10 13.83 -4.05 7.62
C LEU A 10 13.73 -2.56 7.99
N MET A 11 13.24 -1.71 7.09
CA MET A 11 13.07 -0.28 7.39
C MET A 11 12.07 -0.04 8.53
N CYS A 12 10.97 -0.80 8.60
CA CYS A 12 10.04 -0.74 9.73
C CYS A 12 10.69 -1.23 11.03
N ALA A 13 11.51 -2.27 10.98
CA ALA A 13 12.24 -2.78 12.15
C ALA A 13 13.23 -1.74 12.68
N VAL A 14 14.01 -1.12 11.78
CA VAL A 14 14.92 -0.02 12.15
C VAL A 14 14.13 1.11 12.81
N TYR A 15 13.01 1.54 12.21
CA TYR A 15 12.19 2.60 12.79
C TYR A 15 11.66 2.26 14.19
N VAL A 16 11.06 1.08 14.37
CA VAL A 16 10.47 0.72 15.68
C VAL A 16 11.55 0.62 16.77
N ILE A 17 12.73 0.09 16.45
CA ILE A 17 13.84 0.00 17.40
C ILE A 17 14.32 1.39 17.78
N THR A 18 14.56 2.28 16.81
CA THR A 18 14.97 3.66 17.10
C THR A 18 13.97 4.40 17.99
N LYS A 19 12.67 4.11 17.82
CA LYS A 19 11.60 4.71 18.63
C LYS A 19 11.56 4.19 20.06
N VAL A 20 11.73 2.89 20.29
CA VAL A 20 11.72 2.32 21.66
C VAL A 20 13.04 2.58 22.41
N THR A 21 14.15 2.79 21.70
CA THR A 21 15.44 3.17 22.29
C THR A 21 15.59 4.68 22.52
N LYS A 22 14.60 5.49 22.12
CA LYS A 22 14.61 6.97 22.19
C LYS A 22 15.72 7.62 21.33
N GLU A 23 16.13 6.96 20.26
CA GLU A 23 17.03 7.51 19.24
C GLU A 23 16.21 7.93 18.02
N ASP A 24 15.23 8.81 18.21
CA ASP A 24 14.15 9.09 17.25
C ASP A 24 14.65 9.47 15.84
N LYS A 25 14.76 8.47 14.95
CA LYS A 25 15.07 8.66 13.53
C LYS A 25 13.78 8.69 12.73
N SER A 26 13.61 9.71 11.90
CA SER A 26 12.45 9.81 11.02
C SER A 26 12.50 8.76 9.91
N PHE A 27 11.33 8.38 9.38
CA PHE A 27 11.24 7.56 8.18
C PHE A 27 11.99 8.19 6.99
N GLN A 28 12.03 9.52 6.90
CA GLN A 28 12.80 10.21 5.87
C GLN A 28 14.31 9.93 5.99
N ASN A 29 14.86 9.95 7.21
CA ASN A 29 16.27 9.62 7.45
C ASN A 29 16.58 8.17 7.07
N ILE A 30 15.69 7.24 7.44
CA ILE A 30 15.82 5.83 7.09
C ILE A 30 15.74 5.63 5.58
N MET A 31 14.77 6.25 4.91
CA MET A 31 14.64 6.21 3.45
C MET A 31 15.83 6.86 2.73
N LYS A 32 16.45 7.88 3.31
CA LYS A 32 17.67 8.51 2.76
C LYS A 32 18.82 7.51 2.73
N CYS A 33 19.07 6.79 3.82
CA CYS A 33 20.09 5.74 3.87
C CYS A 33 19.73 4.55 2.99
N TYR A 34 18.45 4.20 2.87
CA TYR A 34 18.02 3.12 2.00
C TYR A 34 18.37 3.39 0.53
N ARG A 35 18.14 4.62 0.04
CA ARG A 35 18.39 5.00 -1.37
C ARG A 35 19.85 4.91 -1.80
N THR A 36 20.79 4.84 -0.87
CA THR A 36 22.22 4.68 -1.20
C THR A 36 22.63 3.23 -1.39
N GLN A 37 21.71 2.28 -1.22
CA GLN A 37 22.00 0.85 -1.38
C GLN A 37 21.87 0.43 -2.86
N PRO A 38 22.72 -0.47 -3.37
CA PRO A 38 22.73 -0.85 -4.79
C PRO A 38 21.42 -1.42 -5.32
N GLN A 39 20.67 -2.13 -4.47
CA GLN A 39 19.39 -2.77 -4.82
C GLN A 39 18.16 -1.89 -4.56
N ALA A 40 18.36 -0.65 -4.10
CA ALA A 40 17.26 0.18 -3.61
C ALA A 40 16.31 0.58 -4.75
N ASN A 41 15.00 0.42 -4.50
CA ASN A 41 13.95 0.88 -5.40
C ASN A 41 12.92 1.73 -4.65
N SER A 42 12.52 2.86 -5.22
CA SER A 42 11.52 3.74 -4.60
C SER A 42 10.14 3.12 -4.42
N ASP A 43 9.76 2.15 -5.24
CA ASP A 43 8.49 1.42 -5.11
C ASP A 43 8.39 0.67 -3.77
N VAL A 44 9.54 0.26 -3.22
CA VAL A 44 9.61 -0.47 -1.95
C VAL A 44 8.99 0.33 -0.81
N TYR A 45 9.11 1.66 -0.81
CA TYR A 45 8.53 2.51 0.23
C TYR A 45 7.34 3.38 -0.24
N ARG A 46 7.12 3.53 -1.56
CA ARG A 46 5.96 4.25 -2.11
C ARG A 46 4.74 3.35 -2.27
N ASN A 47 4.94 2.09 -2.65
CA ASN A 47 3.90 1.17 -3.07
C ASN A 47 3.93 -0.11 -2.22
N VAL A 48 3.62 0.01 -0.93
CA VAL A 48 3.63 -1.12 0.00
C VAL A 48 2.30 -1.87 -0.06
N TRP A 49 2.37 -3.15 -0.46
CA TRP A 49 1.18 -4.00 -0.60
C TRP A 49 0.53 -4.30 0.75
N ARG A 50 -0.79 -4.13 0.79
CA ARG A 50 -1.64 -4.70 1.84
C ARG A 50 -2.06 -6.11 1.46
N LYS A 51 -2.34 -6.94 2.46
CA LYS A 51 -2.92 -8.27 2.25
C LYS A 51 -4.21 -8.07 1.49
N LYS A 52 -4.34 -8.65 0.28
CA LYS A 52 -5.62 -8.68 -0.44
C LYS A 52 -6.64 -9.31 0.48
N SER A 53 -7.64 -8.54 0.89
CA SER A 53 -8.88 -9.15 1.38
C SER A 53 -9.37 -9.99 0.21
N ALA A 54 -9.45 -11.32 0.39
CA ALA A 54 -10.03 -12.18 -0.62
C ALA A 54 -11.42 -11.60 -0.97
N PRO A 55 -11.75 -11.41 -2.26
CA PRO A 55 -13.12 -11.06 -2.61
C PRO A 55 -13.98 -12.21 -2.11
N ASN A 56 -14.94 -11.89 -1.26
CA ASN A 56 -15.91 -12.83 -0.73
C ASN A 56 -16.68 -13.37 -1.94
N SER A 57 -16.29 -14.53 -2.48
CA SER A 57 -17.02 -15.23 -3.54
C SER A 57 -18.30 -15.82 -2.97
N ALA A 58 -19.27 -14.96 -2.69
CA ALA A 58 -20.67 -15.32 -2.55
C ALA A 58 -21.37 -14.96 -3.86
N SER A 59 -21.17 -15.75 -4.91
CA SER A 59 -22.01 -15.72 -6.10
C SER A 59 -23.02 -16.86 -5.99
N SER A 60 -24.15 -16.53 -5.38
CA SER A 60 -25.41 -17.25 -5.44
C SER A 60 -25.84 -17.46 -6.89
N ALA A 61 -26.27 -18.68 -7.19
CA ALA A 61 -26.88 -19.06 -8.45
C ALA A 61 -28.27 -18.41 -8.60
N SER A 62 -28.50 -17.72 -9.73
CA SER A 62 -29.85 -17.51 -10.27
C SER A 62 -29.81 -17.15 -11.77
N THR A 63 -30.02 -18.18 -12.61
CA THR A 63 -31.17 -18.30 -13.52
C THR A 63 -31.53 -17.12 -14.47
N LYS A 64 -31.20 -17.33 -15.75
CA LYS A 64 -32.08 -17.30 -16.96
C LYS A 64 -32.41 -15.98 -17.73
N ASN A 65 -32.30 -16.14 -19.08
CA ASN A 65 -33.06 -15.54 -20.22
C ASN A 65 -32.54 -14.20 -20.80
N ASN A 66 -32.59 -13.87 -22.10
CA ASN A 66 -32.76 -14.54 -23.41
C ASN A 66 -32.29 -13.54 -24.50
N SER A 67 -31.84 -14.07 -25.63
CA SER A 67 -31.43 -13.53 -26.94
C SER A 67 -32.11 -12.26 -27.51
N THR A 68 -31.40 -11.44 -28.31
CA THR A 68 -31.84 -10.88 -29.62
C THR A 68 -30.67 -10.30 -30.48
N ILE A 69 -30.35 -11.04 -31.55
CA ILE A 69 -29.88 -10.78 -32.94
C ILE A 69 -29.54 -9.34 -33.45
N SER A 70 -28.50 -9.26 -34.32
CA SER A 70 -28.27 -8.35 -35.52
C SER A 70 -27.16 -7.30 -35.32
N SER A 71 -25.94 -7.35 -35.91
CA SER A 71 -25.43 -7.35 -37.31
C SER A 71 -24.91 -5.97 -37.80
N THR A 72 -23.76 -6.00 -38.49
CA THR A 72 -23.11 -4.99 -39.39
C THR A 72 -22.07 -3.97 -38.85
N SER A 73 -20.93 -3.89 -39.56
CA SER A 73 -19.78 -2.95 -39.48
C SER A 73 -19.91 -1.90 -40.63
N PRO A 74 -18.92 -1.03 -41.01
CA PRO A 74 -17.81 -0.30 -40.35
C PRO A 74 -17.76 1.23 -40.71
N SER A 75 -16.71 1.95 -40.26
CA SER A 75 -16.02 3.08 -40.95
C SER A 75 -16.07 4.51 -40.34
N SER A 76 -14.97 5.21 -40.63
CA SER A 76 -14.32 6.43 -40.14
C SER A 76 -15.04 7.79 -40.30
N ASN A 77 -14.76 8.78 -39.42
CA ASN A 77 -14.14 10.09 -39.75
C ASN A 77 -14.37 11.25 -38.72
N THR A 78 -13.30 12.01 -38.50
CA THR A 78 -13.16 13.49 -38.32
C THR A 78 -13.69 14.26 -37.08
N THR A 79 -12.71 14.88 -36.41
CA THR A 79 -12.60 16.17 -35.69
C THR A 79 -13.81 17.11 -35.63
N THR A 80 -14.17 17.62 -34.44
CA THR A 80 -14.48 19.06 -34.13
C THR A 80 -14.62 19.26 -32.61
N THR A 81 -14.11 20.41 -32.14
CA THR A 81 -14.02 20.93 -30.78
C THR A 81 -15.34 21.45 -30.18
N THR A 82 -15.36 21.52 -28.84
CA THR A 82 -15.95 22.54 -27.92
C THR A 82 -17.20 22.17 -27.08
N THR A 83 -17.01 22.39 -25.77
CA THR A 83 -17.96 22.86 -24.73
C THR A 83 -18.79 21.86 -23.90
N THR A 84 -18.43 21.83 -22.61
CA THR A 84 -19.30 21.73 -21.41
C THR A 84 -20.28 20.57 -21.29
N ALA A 85 -19.90 19.57 -20.48
CA ALA A 85 -20.81 18.93 -19.52
C ALA A 85 -20.02 18.17 -18.46
N THR A 86 -20.43 18.42 -17.21
CA THR A 86 -20.22 17.66 -15.99
C THR A 86 -20.18 16.14 -16.17
N SER A 87 -19.51 15.48 -15.23
CA SER A 87 -19.65 14.07 -14.80
C SER A 87 -18.67 13.08 -15.43
N ASN A 88 -17.69 12.62 -14.66
CA ASN A 88 -17.82 11.30 -14.01
C ASN A 88 -16.59 10.93 -13.19
N THR A 89 -16.81 10.90 -11.88
CA THR A 89 -16.20 10.02 -10.89
C THR A 89 -15.72 8.69 -11.50
N THR A 90 -14.42 8.45 -11.45
CA THR A 90 -13.86 7.09 -11.36
C THR A 90 -12.95 7.02 -10.13
N ALA A 91 -13.53 7.39 -8.98
CA ALA A 91 -13.06 6.94 -7.68
C ALA A 91 -13.54 5.50 -7.49
N SER A 92 -12.74 4.52 -7.92
CA SER A 92 -12.90 3.14 -7.49
C SER A 92 -11.62 2.35 -7.79
N VAL A 93 -11.09 1.69 -6.75
CA VAL A 93 -9.95 0.75 -6.72
C VAL A 93 -8.52 1.31 -6.54
N GLU A 94 -8.33 2.50 -5.95
CA GLU A 94 -7.01 2.92 -5.39
C GLU A 94 -6.83 2.56 -3.90
N GLU A 95 -7.76 1.78 -3.33
CA GLU A 95 -7.74 1.44 -1.91
C GLU A 95 -6.90 0.19 -1.59
N GLU A 96 -5.91 -0.18 -2.40
CA GLU A 96 -5.09 -1.39 -2.19
C GLU A 96 -3.61 -1.12 -1.85
N ARG A 97 -3.06 0.05 -2.20
CA ARG A 97 -1.64 0.38 -1.99
C ARG A 97 -1.48 1.62 -1.10
N GLY A 98 -0.55 1.56 -0.15
CA GLY A 98 -0.20 2.69 0.71
C GLY A 98 1.31 2.83 0.83
N ASP A 99 1.79 3.96 1.35
CA ASP A 99 3.21 4.18 1.58
C ASP A 99 3.73 3.39 2.80
N LEU A 100 5.06 3.38 2.98
CA LEU A 100 5.71 2.67 4.09
C LEU A 100 5.25 3.14 5.47
N ILE A 101 4.93 4.43 5.60
CA ILE A 101 4.48 5.02 6.87
C ILE A 101 3.08 4.50 7.19
N HIS A 102 2.19 4.49 6.19
CA HIS A 102 0.86 3.92 6.30
C HIS A 102 0.92 2.43 6.67
N PHE A 103 1.77 1.66 6.00
CA PHE A 103 2.00 0.24 6.33
C PHE A 103 2.49 0.07 7.77
N TYR A 104 3.46 0.88 8.20
CA TYR A 104 3.98 0.83 9.56
C TYR A 104 2.87 1.04 10.60
N ASN A 105 2.10 2.12 10.45
CA ASN A 105 1.07 2.53 11.40
C ASN A 105 -0.11 1.55 11.44
N ASN A 106 -0.53 1.03 10.28
CA ASN A 106 -1.76 0.26 10.17
C ASN A 106 -1.57 -1.26 10.24
N VAL A 107 -0.36 -1.76 9.99
CA VAL A 107 -0.09 -3.21 9.88
C VAL A 107 1.06 -3.63 10.78
N TYR A 108 2.24 -3.03 10.61
CA TYR A 108 3.47 -3.51 11.26
C TYR A 108 3.42 -3.32 12.78
N ILE A 109 3.13 -2.09 13.24
CA ILE A 109 3.21 -1.78 14.67
C ILE A 109 2.14 -2.53 15.48
N LYS A 110 0.97 -2.80 14.89
CA LYS A 110 -0.10 -3.57 15.54
C LYS A 110 0.36 -4.97 15.93
N GLN A 111 1.24 -5.59 15.12
CA GLN A 111 1.82 -6.90 15.42
C GLN A 111 3.10 -6.78 16.27
N MET A 112 3.95 -5.80 15.96
CA MET A 112 5.31 -5.75 16.52
C MET A 112 5.43 -4.98 17.84
N ARG A 113 4.41 -4.23 18.26
CA ARG A 113 4.48 -3.36 19.45
C ARG A 113 4.93 -4.09 20.71
N HIS A 114 4.26 -5.20 21.08
CA HIS A 114 4.60 -5.93 22.31
C HIS A 114 6.02 -6.48 22.29
N PHE A 115 6.46 -6.98 21.13
CA PHE A 115 7.83 -7.45 20.96
C PHE A 115 8.83 -6.30 21.08
N ALA A 116 8.61 -5.19 20.38
CA ALA A 116 9.52 -4.05 20.37
C ALA A 116 9.69 -3.42 21.76
N LEU A 117 8.63 -3.38 22.57
CA LEU A 117 8.68 -2.83 23.91
C LEU A 117 9.66 -3.55 24.85
N ARG A 118 10.05 -4.80 24.56
CA ARG A 118 11.09 -5.54 25.30
C ARG A 118 12.48 -4.91 25.19
N TYR A 119 12.69 -4.05 24.19
CA TYR A 119 13.93 -3.32 23.96
C TYR A 119 13.87 -1.86 24.46
N SER A 120 12.77 -1.46 25.11
CA SER A 120 12.68 -0.13 25.69
C SER A 120 13.75 0.00 26.77
N ARG A 121 14.60 1.03 26.69
CA ARG A 121 15.64 1.25 27.69
C ARG A 121 14.98 1.44 29.06
N PRO A 122 15.38 0.69 30.11
CA PRO A 122 14.96 1.00 31.46
C PRO A 122 15.26 2.48 31.76
N PRO A 123 14.45 3.17 32.58
CA PRO A 123 14.87 4.44 33.14
C PRO A 123 16.29 4.24 33.68
N ALA A 124 17.24 5.05 33.21
CA ALA A 124 18.60 4.96 33.68
C ALA A 124 18.53 5.09 35.20
N LEU A 125 18.78 3.99 35.91
CA LEU A 125 19.07 4.04 37.34
C LEU A 125 20.40 4.78 37.40
N LEU A 126 20.30 6.09 37.61
CA LEU A 126 21.40 6.95 38.01
C LEU A 126 21.87 6.41 39.37
N TRP A 127 22.94 5.61 39.34
CA TRP A 127 23.82 5.40 40.49
C TRP A 127 24.97 6.39 40.38
#